data_AF-F4X065-F1
#
_entry.id   AF-F4X065-F1
#
_cell.length_a   1.000
_cell.length_b   1.000
_cell.length_c   1.000
_cell.angle_alpha   90.00
_cell.angle_beta   90.00
_cell.angle_gamma   90.00
#
_symmetry.space_group_name_H-M   'P 1'
#
loop_
_entity.id
_entity.type
_entity.pdbx_description
1 polymer ?
#
loop_
_entity_poly.entity_id
_entity_poly.type
_entity_poly.pdbx_seq_one_letter_code
_entity_poly.pdbx_strand_id
1 'polypeptide(L)'
;MGNEKETDIISIVERPEKKTLLERYNIPVENVSYEFISQCTDGKTLERIVLILRSGEEGDYPDLTKHAEERLARIKPTSALLRKAEPVLRRNMLNANEQQEIDDDISNWTCEMQSREKDLDEGKAILTNEPCLQPEIRQIKTNTTKVLLIVRKVQVAQKINNLCIRGNLMNQKGASAKTTINDVRVTRSE
;
A
#
# COMPACT_ATOMS: atom_id res chain seq x y z
N MET A 1 8.23 -49.30 21.57
CA MET A 1 8.61 -48.78 20.24
C MET A 1 7.36 -48.26 19.56
N GLY A 2 7.04 -46.97 19.77
CA GLY A 2 5.97 -46.31 19.04
C GLY A 2 6.55 -45.79 17.74
N ASN A 3 5.99 -46.21 16.61
CA ASN A 3 6.47 -45.82 15.28
C ASN A 3 5.47 -44.82 14.70
N GLU A 4 5.48 -43.61 15.25
CA GLU A 4 4.59 -42.52 14.85
C GLU A 4 4.92 -42.11 13.41
N LYS A 5 4.02 -42.47 12.49
CA LYS A 5 4.07 -41.98 11.11
C LYS A 5 3.44 -40.59 11.09
N GLU A 6 4.27 -39.60 11.34
CA GLU A 6 3.97 -38.20 11.07
C GLU A 6 3.73 -38.03 9.56
N THR A 7 2.46 -38.11 9.16
CA THR A 7 2.04 -37.84 7.79
C THR A 7 1.86 -36.33 7.64
N ASP A 8 2.73 -35.68 6.89
CA ASP A 8 2.56 -34.28 6.51
C ASP A 8 1.21 -34.09 5.80
N ILE A 9 0.22 -33.59 6.53
CA ILE A 9 -1.05 -33.14 5.95
C ILE A 9 -0.78 -31.79 5.29
N ILE A 10 -0.11 -31.84 4.14
CA ILE A 10 0.03 -30.69 3.23
C ILE A 10 -1.39 -30.28 2.87
N SER A 11 -1.85 -29.17 3.45
CA SER A 11 -3.17 -28.63 3.20
C SER A 11 -3.23 -28.12 1.77
N ILE A 12 -3.75 -28.97 0.88
CA ILE A 12 -4.31 -28.56 -0.40
C ILE A 12 -5.53 -27.71 -0.08
N VAL A 13 -5.26 -26.45 0.25
CA VAL A 13 -6.24 -25.38 0.14
C VAL A 13 -6.60 -25.34 -1.33
N GLU A 14 -7.79 -25.85 -1.66
CA GLU A 14 -8.36 -25.77 -3.01
C GLU A 14 -8.34 -24.31 -3.44
N ARG A 15 -7.39 -23.98 -4.31
CA ARG A 15 -7.34 -22.65 -4.92
C ARG A 15 -8.54 -22.61 -5.86
N PRO A 16 -9.51 -21.68 -5.66
CA PRO A 16 -10.72 -21.68 -6.46
C PRO A 16 -10.36 -21.61 -7.94
N GLU A 17 -11.00 -22.47 -8.72
CA GLU A 17 -10.65 -22.67 -10.13
C GLU A 17 -10.64 -21.35 -10.88
N LYS A 18 -9.59 -21.12 -11.67
CA LYS A 18 -9.38 -19.86 -12.38
C LYS A 18 -10.34 -19.78 -13.56
N LYS A 19 -11.55 -19.26 -13.31
CA LYS A 19 -12.50 -18.85 -14.36
C LYS A 19 -11.80 -18.11 -15.49
N THR A 20 -12.12 -18.44 -16.74
CA THR A 20 -11.54 -17.79 -17.92
C THR A 20 -11.98 -16.32 -18.02
N LEU A 21 -11.29 -15.49 -18.81
CA LEU A 21 -11.72 -14.13 -19.08
C LEU A 21 -13.06 -14.08 -19.84
N LEU A 22 -13.34 -15.09 -20.69
CA LEU A 22 -14.65 -15.26 -21.34
C LEU A 22 -15.77 -15.38 -20.30
N GLU A 23 -15.62 -16.27 -19.29
CA GLU A 23 -16.57 -16.40 -18.18
C GLU A 23 -16.67 -15.12 -17.35
N ARG A 24 -15.54 -14.51 -16.97
CA ARG A 24 -15.52 -13.30 -16.12
C ARG A 24 -16.20 -12.11 -16.77
N TYR A 25 -16.10 -11.98 -18.09
CA TYR A 25 -16.75 -10.92 -18.85
C TYR A 25 -18.12 -11.31 -19.40
N ASN A 26 -18.55 -12.57 -19.22
CA ASN A 26 -19.76 -13.16 -19.78
C ASN A 26 -19.84 -12.94 -21.30
N ILE A 27 -18.79 -13.36 -22.01
CA ILE A 27 -18.66 -13.26 -23.46
C ILE A 27 -18.60 -14.68 -24.05
N PRO A 28 -19.61 -15.08 -24.85
CA PRO A 28 -19.54 -16.31 -25.65
C PRO A 28 -18.39 -16.27 -26.65
N VAL A 29 -17.78 -17.42 -26.96
CA VAL A 29 -16.59 -17.50 -27.84
C VAL A 29 -16.92 -17.05 -29.27
N GLU A 30 -18.16 -17.22 -29.70
CA GLU A 30 -18.71 -16.79 -30.99
C GLU A 30 -18.61 -15.27 -31.20
N ASN A 31 -18.61 -14.49 -30.11
CA ASN A 31 -18.45 -13.03 -30.16
C ASN A 31 -16.99 -12.61 -30.38
N VAL A 32 -16.02 -13.53 -30.24
CA VAL A 32 -14.59 -13.31 -30.54
C VAL A 32 -14.29 -13.68 -32.00
N SER A 33 -15.19 -13.31 -32.90
CA SER A 33 -15.12 -13.58 -34.35
C SER A 33 -15.05 -12.29 -35.17
N TYR A 34 -14.40 -12.35 -36.34
CA TYR A 34 -14.34 -11.21 -37.28
C TYR A 34 -15.73 -10.69 -37.66
N GLU A 35 -16.69 -11.59 -37.90
CA GLU A 35 -18.05 -11.23 -38.27
C GLU A 35 -18.74 -10.44 -37.15
N PHE A 36 -18.71 -10.95 -35.90
CA PHE A 36 -19.29 -10.25 -34.76
C PHE A 36 -18.61 -8.90 -34.53
N ILE A 37 -17.27 -8.85 -34.51
CA ILE A 37 -16.50 -7.62 -34.28
C ILE A 37 -16.83 -6.56 -35.35
N SER A 38 -16.90 -6.96 -36.63
CA SER A 38 -17.22 -6.04 -37.73
C SER A 38 -18.60 -5.37 -37.61
N GLN A 39 -19.57 -6.08 -37.03
CA GLN A 39 -20.95 -5.62 -36.84
C GLN A 39 -21.17 -4.94 -35.48
N CYS A 40 -20.42 -5.31 -34.46
CA CYS A 40 -20.59 -4.87 -33.07
C CYS A 40 -20.60 -3.34 -32.94
N THR A 41 -21.54 -2.80 -32.15
CA THR A 41 -21.70 -1.36 -31.88
C THR A 41 -21.50 -0.99 -30.41
N ASP A 42 -21.46 -1.96 -29.48
CA ASP A 42 -21.19 -1.70 -28.07
C ASP A 42 -19.68 -1.63 -27.79
N GLY A 43 -19.20 -0.41 -27.52
CA GLY A 43 -17.82 -0.18 -27.11
C GLY A 43 -17.40 -0.92 -25.83
N LYS A 44 -18.32 -1.25 -24.90
CA LYS A 44 -17.96 -1.97 -23.65
C LYS A 44 -17.68 -3.45 -23.90
N THR A 45 -18.49 -4.12 -24.71
CA THR A 45 -18.26 -5.50 -25.15
C THR A 45 -16.97 -5.57 -25.97
N LEU A 46 -16.74 -4.61 -26.87
CA LEU A 46 -15.53 -4.57 -27.68
C LEU A 46 -14.26 -4.26 -26.87
N GLU A 47 -14.32 -3.39 -25.85
CA GLU A 47 -13.23 -3.20 -24.88
C GLU A 47 -12.85 -4.52 -24.16
N ARG A 48 -13.84 -5.35 -23.81
CA ARG A 48 -13.60 -6.67 -23.20
C ARG A 48 -12.99 -7.67 -24.19
N ILE A 49 -13.45 -7.69 -25.44
CA ILE A 49 -12.88 -8.54 -26.50
C ILE A 49 -11.41 -8.20 -26.74
N VAL A 50 -11.05 -6.91 -26.83
CA VAL A 50 -9.65 -6.47 -26.94
C VAL A 50 -8.81 -6.88 -25.73
N LEU A 51 -9.38 -6.86 -24.51
CA LEU A 51 -8.69 -7.36 -23.30
C LEU A 51 -8.47 -8.88 -23.31
N ILE A 52 -9.45 -9.67 -23.77
CA ILE A 52 -9.32 -11.13 -23.91
C ILE A 52 -8.23 -11.45 -24.95
N LEU A 53 -8.28 -10.84 -26.14
CA LEU A 53 -7.30 -11.07 -27.21
C LEU A 53 -5.88 -10.66 -26.79
N ARG A 54 -5.70 -9.49 -26.18
CA ARG A 54 -4.38 -9.04 -25.66
C ARG A 54 -3.84 -9.88 -24.48
N SER A 55 -4.66 -10.73 -23.86
CA SER A 55 -4.21 -11.62 -22.78
C SER A 55 -3.56 -12.92 -23.29
N GLY A 56 -3.87 -13.32 -24.53
CA GLY A 56 -3.44 -14.59 -25.11
C GLY A 56 -4.09 -15.84 -24.51
N GLU A 57 -5.11 -15.73 -23.64
CA GLU A 57 -5.74 -16.89 -22.98
C GLU A 57 -6.40 -17.88 -23.97
N GLU A 58 -7.01 -17.36 -25.03
CA GLU A 58 -7.62 -18.15 -26.13
C GLU A 58 -6.62 -18.48 -27.26
N GLY A 59 -5.37 -17.99 -27.14
CA GLY A 59 -4.35 -17.98 -28.19
C GLY A 59 -3.98 -16.57 -28.68
N ASP A 60 -2.89 -16.47 -29.44
CA ASP A 60 -2.41 -15.21 -30.04
C ASP A 60 -2.95 -15.05 -31.47
N TYR A 61 -3.79 -14.03 -31.67
CA TYR A 61 -4.41 -13.71 -32.95
C TYR A 61 -4.15 -12.23 -33.30
N PRO A 62 -2.96 -11.88 -33.82
CA PRO A 62 -2.55 -10.49 -33.97
C PRO A 62 -3.43 -9.69 -34.93
N ASP A 63 -3.94 -10.30 -36.00
CA ASP A 63 -4.78 -9.60 -36.98
C ASP A 63 -6.24 -9.45 -36.52
N LEU A 64 -6.75 -10.40 -35.73
CA LEU A 64 -8.05 -10.28 -35.07
C LEU A 64 -8.01 -9.20 -33.98
N THR A 65 -6.89 -9.12 -33.24
CA THR A 65 -6.62 -8.06 -32.26
C THR A 65 -6.60 -6.69 -32.92
N LYS A 66 -5.86 -6.51 -34.04
CA LYS A 66 -5.88 -5.26 -34.82
C LYS A 66 -7.29 -4.90 -35.29
N HIS A 67 -8.06 -5.86 -35.82
CA HIS A 67 -9.42 -5.62 -36.29
C HIS A 67 -10.35 -5.16 -35.15
N ALA A 68 -10.24 -5.76 -33.97
CA ALA A 68 -10.98 -5.33 -32.77
C ALA A 68 -10.55 -3.92 -32.30
N GLU A 69 -9.26 -3.61 -32.32
CA GLU A 69 -8.73 -2.28 -31.97
C GLU A 69 -9.16 -1.19 -32.97
N GLU A 70 -9.11 -1.46 -34.27
CA GLU A 70 -9.60 -0.55 -35.31
C GLU A 70 -11.10 -0.28 -35.19
N ARG A 71 -11.90 -1.32 -34.93
CA ARG A 71 -13.34 -1.17 -34.68
C ARG A 71 -13.58 -0.36 -33.41
N LEU A 72 -12.79 -0.59 -32.35
CA LEU A 72 -12.89 0.15 -31.09
C LEU A 72 -12.53 1.62 -31.27
N ALA A 73 -11.52 1.94 -32.08
CA ALA A 73 -11.14 3.31 -32.41
C ALA A 73 -12.27 4.06 -33.15
N ARG A 74 -13.03 3.38 -34.02
CA ARG A 74 -14.19 3.97 -34.72
C ARG A 74 -15.40 4.22 -33.81
N ILE A 75 -15.64 3.35 -32.82
CA ILE A 75 -16.80 3.45 -31.91
C ILE A 75 -16.51 4.35 -30.70
N LYS A 76 -15.32 4.21 -30.11
CA LYS A 76 -14.92 4.82 -28.84
C LYS A 76 -13.43 5.21 -28.87
N PRO A 77 -13.04 6.24 -29.64
CA PRO A 77 -11.65 6.69 -29.76
C PRO A 77 -11.03 7.13 -28.43
N THR A 78 -11.86 7.57 -27.47
CA THR A 78 -11.46 7.96 -26.10
C THR A 78 -11.29 6.78 -25.13
N SER A 79 -11.36 5.53 -25.59
CA SER A 79 -11.22 4.34 -24.75
C SER A 79 -9.81 4.21 -24.16
N ALA A 80 -9.75 3.74 -22.91
CA ALA A 80 -8.48 3.65 -22.18
C ALA A 80 -7.50 2.62 -22.78
N LEU A 81 -7.99 1.62 -23.50
CA LEU A 81 -7.19 0.55 -24.11
C LEU A 81 -6.40 1.00 -25.35
N LEU A 82 -6.81 2.09 -25.99
CA LEU A 82 -6.14 2.66 -27.16
C LEU A 82 -5.04 3.66 -26.77
N ARG A 83 -5.00 4.11 -25.50
CA ARG A 83 -3.93 4.99 -25.00
C ARG A 83 -2.61 4.22 -24.94
N LYS A 84 -1.62 4.69 -25.69
CA LYS A 84 -0.25 4.19 -25.66
C LYS A 84 0.53 4.86 -24.52
N ALA A 85 1.53 4.17 -23.99
CA ALA A 85 2.44 4.72 -22.99
C ALA A 85 3.52 5.55 -23.71
N GLU A 86 3.29 6.86 -23.82
CA GLU A 86 4.27 7.81 -24.36
C GLU A 86 5.26 8.27 -23.27
N PRO A 87 6.52 8.56 -23.62
CA PRO A 87 7.51 9.03 -22.66
C PRO A 87 7.12 10.41 -22.13
N VAL A 88 7.43 10.69 -20.85
CA VAL A 88 7.21 12.02 -20.26
C VAL A 88 8.00 13.06 -21.05
N LEU A 89 7.27 13.98 -21.68
CA LEU A 89 7.84 15.02 -22.51
C LEU A 89 8.71 15.95 -21.64
N ARG A 90 9.94 16.19 -22.06
CA ARG A 90 10.87 17.12 -21.40
C ARG A 90 10.90 18.43 -22.19
N ARG A 91 11.22 19.54 -21.53
CA ARG A 91 11.34 20.88 -22.13
C ARG A 91 12.03 20.87 -23.50
N ASN A 92 13.20 20.22 -23.59
CA ASN A 92 14.02 20.13 -24.82
C ASN A 92 13.40 19.28 -25.95
N MET A 93 12.21 18.69 -25.77
CA MET A 93 11.45 17.92 -26.76
C MET A 93 10.24 18.70 -27.30
N LEU A 94 9.85 19.80 -26.65
CA LEU A 94 8.84 20.74 -27.12
C LEU A 94 9.41 21.65 -28.22
N ASN A 95 8.54 22.18 -29.08
CA ASN A 95 8.94 23.20 -30.04
C ASN A 95 9.23 24.56 -29.36
N ALA A 96 9.93 25.47 -30.04
CA ALA A 96 10.38 26.72 -29.42
C ALA A 96 9.23 27.63 -28.96
N ASN A 97 8.08 27.58 -29.64
CA ASN A 97 6.90 28.37 -29.28
C ASN A 97 6.22 27.77 -28.04
N GLU A 98 6.04 26.45 -27.99
CA GLU A 98 5.50 25.74 -26.82
C GLU A 98 6.37 25.96 -25.56
N GLN A 99 7.71 25.99 -25.73
CA GLN A 99 8.62 26.30 -24.62
C GLN A 99 8.40 27.73 -24.09
N GLN A 100 8.29 28.70 -25.00
CA GLN A 100 8.09 30.11 -24.66
C GLN A 100 6.70 30.37 -24.05
N GLU A 101 5.64 29.76 -24.60
CA GLU A 101 4.27 29.81 -24.08
C GLU A 101 4.20 29.33 -22.63
N ILE A 102 4.83 28.18 -22.33
CA ILE A 102 4.89 27.63 -20.97
C ILE A 102 5.76 28.50 -20.04
N ASP A 103 6.84 29.10 -20.53
CA ASP A 103 7.66 30.04 -19.75
C ASP A 103 6.89 31.32 -19.40
N ASP A 104 6.19 31.90 -20.37
CA ASP A 104 5.45 33.15 -20.20
C ASP A 104 4.22 32.95 -19.29
N ASP A 105 3.51 31.82 -19.39
CA ASP A 105 2.44 31.44 -18.45
C ASP A 105 2.96 31.29 -17.01
N ILE A 106 4.06 30.55 -16.81
CA ILE A 106 4.67 30.34 -15.49
C ILE A 106 5.20 31.67 -14.93
N SER A 107 5.81 32.49 -15.78
CA SER A 107 6.35 33.81 -15.42
C SER A 107 5.22 34.77 -15.02
N ASN A 108 4.17 34.89 -15.84
CA ASN A 108 3.01 35.72 -15.54
C ASN A 108 2.32 35.28 -14.25
N TRP A 109 2.06 33.98 -14.07
CA TRP A 109 1.48 33.46 -12.82
C TRP A 109 2.36 33.79 -11.61
N THR A 110 3.69 33.63 -11.74
CA THR A 110 4.64 33.97 -10.67
C THR A 110 4.59 35.46 -10.32
N CYS A 111 4.55 36.35 -11.32
CA CYS A 111 4.39 37.79 -11.12
C CYS A 111 3.04 38.16 -10.50
N GLU A 112 1.94 37.54 -10.92
CA GLU A 112 0.62 37.72 -10.31
C GLU A 112 0.60 37.33 -8.84
N MET A 113 1.20 36.20 -8.47
CA MET A 113 1.24 35.77 -7.06
C MET A 113 2.12 36.71 -6.23
N GLN A 114 3.28 37.15 -6.74
CA GLN A 114 4.14 38.11 -6.06
C GLN A 114 3.50 39.49 -5.84
N SER A 115 2.67 39.95 -6.78
CA SER A 115 1.89 41.19 -6.59
C SER A 115 0.83 41.02 -5.50
N ARG A 116 0.06 39.92 -5.54
CA ARG A 116 -0.97 39.62 -4.52
C ARG A 116 -0.38 39.46 -3.10
N GLU A 117 0.83 38.92 -2.97
CA GLU A 117 1.52 38.83 -1.68
C GLU A 117 1.93 40.21 -1.14
N LYS A 118 2.40 41.12 -2.01
CA LYS A 118 2.67 42.52 -1.65
C LYS A 118 1.42 43.28 -1.23
N ASP A 119 0.33 43.15 -1.99
CA ASP A 119 -0.97 43.76 -1.66
C ASP A 119 -1.43 43.36 -0.24
N LEU A 120 -1.20 42.09 0.15
CA LEU A 120 -1.52 41.57 1.47
C LEU A 120 -0.59 42.10 2.58
N ASP A 121 0.71 42.18 2.35
CA ASP A 121 1.67 42.70 3.34
C ASP A 121 1.56 44.23 3.51
N GLU A 122 1.27 44.98 2.43
CA GLU A 122 0.96 46.42 2.49
C GLU A 122 -0.36 46.67 3.25
N GLY A 123 -1.40 45.86 2.99
CA GLY A 123 -2.64 45.89 3.77
C GLY A 123 -2.43 45.56 5.26
N LYS A 124 -1.50 44.64 5.56
CA LYS A 124 -1.07 44.30 6.93
C LYS A 124 -0.37 45.46 7.62
N ALA A 125 0.49 46.19 6.92
CA ALA A 125 1.24 47.31 7.47
C ALA A 125 0.31 48.42 8.00
N ILE A 126 -0.86 48.59 7.40
CA ILE A 126 -1.92 49.53 7.83
C ILE A 126 -2.62 49.06 9.12
N LEU A 127 -2.72 47.74 9.34
CA LEU A 127 -3.46 47.14 10.47
C LEU A 127 -2.58 46.79 11.70
N THR A 128 -1.31 47.17 11.72
CA THR A 128 -0.35 46.86 12.80
C THR A 128 -0.71 47.41 14.19
N ASN A 129 -1.76 48.22 14.33
CA ASN A 129 -2.25 48.75 15.60
C ASN A 129 -3.39 47.91 16.24
N GLU A 130 -3.94 46.89 15.57
CA GLU A 130 -5.00 46.04 16.13
C GLU A 130 -4.50 44.60 16.40
N PRO A 131 -4.70 44.04 17.61
CA PRO A 131 -4.38 42.65 17.90
C PRO A 131 -5.24 41.67 17.08
N CYS A 132 -4.71 41.19 15.96
CA CYS A 132 -5.41 40.29 15.05
C CYS A 132 -5.89 39.02 15.77
N LEU A 133 -7.21 38.91 15.98
CA LEU A 133 -7.86 37.77 16.63
C LEU A 133 -7.85 36.55 15.70
N GLN A 134 -6.76 35.78 15.74
CA GLN A 134 -6.66 34.53 15.00
C GLN A 134 -7.76 33.54 15.46
N PRO A 135 -8.47 32.87 14.55
CA PRO A 135 -9.48 31.88 14.91
C PRO A 135 -8.83 30.69 15.62
N GLU A 136 -9.48 30.19 16.69
CA GLU A 136 -8.89 29.16 17.54
C GLU A 136 -8.54 27.88 16.74
N ILE A 137 -7.27 27.46 16.83
CA ILE A 137 -6.77 26.25 16.18
C ILE A 137 -7.55 25.06 16.72
N ARG A 138 -8.21 24.31 15.82
CA ARG A 138 -9.13 23.22 16.16
C ARG A 138 -8.42 22.12 16.96
N GLN A 139 -8.56 22.17 18.29
CA GLN A 139 -7.94 21.24 19.22
C GLN A 139 -8.45 19.81 19.00
N ILE A 140 -7.63 18.97 18.35
CA ILE A 140 -7.91 17.54 18.20
C ILE A 140 -7.84 16.92 19.60
N LYS A 141 -8.96 16.37 20.09
CA LYS A 141 -9.04 15.69 21.40
C LYS A 141 -8.29 14.36 21.39
N THR A 142 -6.97 14.43 21.44
CA THR A 142 -6.11 13.29 21.73
C THR A 142 -6.57 12.66 23.04
N ASN A 143 -6.78 11.34 23.02
CA ASN A 143 -7.31 10.62 24.17
C ASN A 143 -6.17 10.33 25.16
N THR A 144 -5.62 11.37 25.79
CA THR A 144 -4.51 11.30 26.76
C THR A 144 -4.81 10.32 27.89
N THR A 145 -6.08 10.19 28.28
CA THR A 145 -6.59 9.17 29.22
C THR A 145 -6.28 7.74 28.77
N LYS A 146 -6.40 7.42 27.48
CA LYS A 146 -6.05 6.08 26.95
C LYS A 146 -4.54 5.85 27.01
N VAL A 147 -3.72 6.86 26.67
CA VAL A 147 -2.26 6.78 26.76
C VAL A 147 -1.81 6.57 28.22
N LEU A 148 -2.33 7.36 29.17
CA LEU A 148 -2.04 7.21 30.60
C LEU A 148 -2.50 5.85 31.17
N LEU A 149 -3.65 5.33 30.71
CA LEU A 149 -4.11 3.99 31.10
C LEU A 149 -3.23 2.87 30.52
N ILE A 150 -2.72 3.02 29.29
CA ILE A 150 -1.77 2.07 28.69
C ILE A 150 -0.44 2.08 29.46
N VAL A 151 0.14 3.27 29.71
CA VAL A 151 1.38 3.41 30.50
C VAL A 151 1.23 2.80 31.89
N ARG A 152 0.12 3.09 32.59
CA ARG A 152 -0.16 2.48 33.91
C ARG A 152 -0.30 0.96 33.83
N LYS A 153 -0.98 0.40 32.82
CA LYS A 153 -1.11 -1.06 32.64
C LYS A 153 0.25 -1.73 32.37
N VAL A 154 1.08 -1.15 31.51
CA VAL A 154 2.44 -1.64 31.22
C VAL A 154 3.30 -1.64 32.49
N GLN A 155 3.29 -0.54 33.25
CA GLN A 155 4.11 -0.40 34.45
C GLN A 155 3.65 -1.32 35.60
N VAL A 156 2.34 -1.60 35.71
CA VAL A 156 1.80 -2.64 36.62
C VAL A 156 2.24 -4.03 36.19
N ALA A 157 2.16 -4.37 34.90
CA ALA A 157 2.61 -5.67 34.39
C ALA A 157 4.12 -5.91 34.62
N GLN A 158 4.97 -4.90 34.38
CA GLN A 158 6.39 -4.94 34.73
C GLN A 158 6.62 -5.16 36.23
N LYS A 159 5.85 -4.48 37.10
CA LYS A 159 5.97 -4.65 38.56
C LYS A 159 5.58 -6.05 39.03
N ILE A 160 4.54 -6.64 38.43
CA ILE A 160 4.12 -8.03 38.70
C ILE A 160 5.20 -9.03 38.23
N ASN A 161 5.75 -8.85 37.02
CA ASN A 161 6.81 -9.72 36.50
C ASN A 161 8.08 -9.66 37.40
N ASN A 162 8.51 -8.45 37.78
CA ASN A 162 9.64 -8.27 38.69
C ASN A 162 9.40 -8.89 40.08
N LEU A 163 8.16 -8.91 40.58
CA LEU A 163 7.79 -9.63 41.81
C LEU A 163 7.85 -11.15 41.64
N CYS A 164 7.37 -11.67 40.50
CA CYS A 164 7.42 -13.11 40.18
C CYS A 164 8.86 -13.63 40.10
N ILE A 165 9.74 -12.94 39.36
CA ILE A 165 11.17 -13.25 39.25
C ILE A 165 11.83 -13.25 40.64
N ARG A 166 11.51 -12.25 41.47
CA ARG A 166 12.07 -12.14 42.83
C ARG A 166 11.58 -13.22 43.79
N GLY A 167 10.35 -13.74 43.60
CA GLY A 167 9.83 -14.90 44.30
C GLY A 167 10.57 -16.19 43.94
N ASN A 168 10.77 -16.46 42.64
CA ASN A 168 11.55 -17.62 42.18
C ASN A 168 13.00 -17.61 42.70
N LEU A 169 13.64 -16.44 42.76
CA LEU A 169 15.01 -16.31 43.28
C LEU A 169 15.13 -16.63 44.78
N MET A 170 14.06 -16.46 45.57
CA MET A 170 14.04 -16.86 46.98
C MET A 170 13.94 -18.39 47.12
N ASN A 171 13.08 -19.03 46.32
CA ASN A 171 12.88 -20.48 46.39
C ASN A 171 14.13 -21.29 45.98
N GLN A 172 14.95 -20.78 45.06
CA GLN A 172 16.20 -21.46 44.66
C GLN A 172 17.30 -21.42 45.74
N LYS A 173 17.20 -20.57 46.78
CA LYS A 173 18.19 -20.50 47.86
C LYS A 173 17.88 -21.39 49.07
N GLY A 174 16.74 -22.09 49.07
CA GLY A 174 16.35 -23.00 50.15
C GLY A 174 16.78 -24.46 49.99
N ALA A 175 17.30 -24.86 48.83
CA ALA A 175 17.34 -26.27 48.40
C ALA A 175 18.72 -26.77 47.91
N SER A 176 19.82 -26.38 48.55
CA SER A 176 21.10 -27.12 48.43
C SER A 176 22.03 -26.88 49.63
N ALA A 177 22.00 -27.81 50.59
CA ALA A 177 23.00 -27.91 51.65
C ALA A 177 23.05 -29.35 52.23
N LYS A 178 24.27 -29.89 52.37
CA LYS A 178 24.63 -31.10 53.14
C LYS A 178 24.12 -32.47 52.63
N THR A 179 24.92 -33.08 51.76
CA THR A 179 25.34 -34.50 51.88
C THR A 179 26.75 -34.68 51.31
N THR A 180 27.73 -34.93 52.19
CA THR A 180 28.96 -35.75 52.01
C THR A 180 29.73 -35.65 53.35
N ILE A 181 30.26 -36.76 53.86
CA ILE A 181 30.76 -36.91 55.24
C ILE A 181 32.02 -37.79 55.25
N ASN A 182 33.02 -37.41 56.05
CA ASN A 182 34.29 -38.13 56.34
C ASN A 182 35.22 -38.34 55.11
N ASP A 183 36.50 -38.71 55.19
CA ASP A 183 37.44 -39.04 56.30
C ASP A 183 38.91 -38.85 55.79
N VAL A 184 40.03 -38.91 56.53
CA VAL A 184 40.40 -39.15 57.95
C VAL A 184 41.66 -38.33 58.28
N ARG A 185 41.97 -38.04 59.57
CA ARG A 185 43.17 -38.57 60.29
C ARG A 185 43.74 -37.64 61.39
N VAL A 186 43.63 -38.11 62.63
CA VAL A 186 44.49 -37.71 63.76
C VAL A 186 45.86 -38.38 63.64
N THR A 187 46.94 -37.67 63.98
CA THR A 187 48.21 -38.28 64.40
C THR A 187 48.46 -37.98 65.89
N ARG A 188 49.10 -38.91 66.58
CA ARG A 188 49.22 -38.93 68.05
C ARG A 188 50.69 -38.91 68.47
N SER A 189 50.96 -38.12 69.50
CA SER A 189 52.06 -38.25 70.45
C SER A 189 51.50 -37.80 71.80
N GLU A 190 51.65 -38.52 72.91
CA GLU A 190 52.48 -39.71 73.17
C GLU A 190 51.64 -40.95 73.56
#